data_AF-A0A956YTN0-F1
#
_entry.id   AF-A0A956YTN0-F1
#
_cell.length_a   1.000
_cell.length_b   1.000
_cell.length_c   1.000
_cell.angle_alpha   90.00
_cell.angle_beta   90.00
_cell.angle_gamma   90.00
#
_symmetry.space_group_name_H-M   'P 1'
#
loop_
_entity.id
_entity.type
_entity.pdbx_description
1 polymer ?
#
loop_
_entity_poly.entity_id
_entity_poly.type
_entity_poly.pdbx_seq_one_letter_code
_entity_poly.pdbx_strand_id
1 'polypeptide(L)'
;FESPESADGHLRYLAEWYKNLFTMIKTAFNERFERDIIGAFRRLQDAGYIEIIAGAATHPYLPLIARDSTIRAQIKTGIHSYERLFGKKPTSFWLPECAYRPAYYADAGQIRPGLEQFLAEQNLRVFFSETHLITGGQPVGVAGGDVIGPYGTVKRRYVLPMSSESSNPERSATTFSAYYVADTTTGSQAVTHSGVAVIGRNSRTGQQVWSADWGYPGDFDYREFHRKAGTSGIQYWRVTGKQIDLSQKDVYHPEWAASKVDQHAEHYVHLVGDLIREHAQKTGCYGLIASTYDTELFGHWWFEGVQWLGKVLRYLAADKSIDLMTASAYLTAHPPTEVLNLPEGSWGAGGEHFVWDNAENHWMWQPLHEVEARMAALAARFQTPTEDELTILNQAAREALLMQSSDWQFQVTTGQAREYAIQRFNQHFERFEKLVGGLETGELDTAYANELFEQDHLFPDIDFRWFAD
;
A
#
# COMPACT_ATOMS: atom_id res chain seq x y z
N PHE A 1 40.65 17.26 -21.99
CA PHE A 1 39.39 16.61 -22.42
C PHE A 1 38.27 17.21 -21.58
N GLU A 2 37.81 18.40 -21.95
CA GLU A 2 36.61 19.01 -21.35
C GLU A 2 35.39 18.29 -21.94
N SER A 3 34.57 17.68 -21.08
CA SER A 3 33.30 17.10 -21.50
C SER A 3 32.40 18.22 -22.05
N PRO A 4 31.76 18.06 -23.22
CA PRO A 4 30.84 19.06 -23.78
C PRO A 4 29.65 19.40 -22.88
N GLU A 5 29.31 18.56 -21.90
CA GLU A 5 28.26 18.86 -20.91
C GLU A 5 28.63 19.99 -19.93
N SER A 6 29.93 20.29 -19.76
CA SER A 6 30.39 21.31 -18.79
C SER A 6 30.24 22.77 -19.25
N ALA A 7 29.83 22.99 -20.51
CA ALA A 7 29.66 24.32 -21.10
C ALA A 7 28.19 24.78 -21.18
N ASP A 8 27.21 23.93 -20.87
CA ASP A 8 25.80 24.28 -20.90
C ASP A 8 25.41 25.07 -19.63
N GLY A 9 25.14 26.36 -19.81
CA GLY A 9 24.77 27.26 -18.71
C GLY A 9 23.48 26.85 -17.98
N HIS A 10 22.55 26.21 -18.67
CA HIS A 10 21.28 25.76 -18.07
C HIS A 10 21.47 24.48 -17.25
N LEU A 11 22.28 23.53 -17.73
CA LEU A 11 22.64 22.35 -16.92
C LEU A 11 23.41 22.74 -15.66
N ARG A 12 24.31 23.74 -15.75
CA ARG A 12 24.96 24.30 -14.56
C ARG A 12 23.94 24.90 -13.58
N TYR A 13 23.01 25.71 -14.08
CA TYR A 13 21.93 26.28 -13.27
C TYR A 13 21.14 25.17 -12.55
N LEU A 14 20.75 24.10 -13.26
CA LEU A 14 20.03 22.98 -12.66
C LEU A 14 20.85 22.23 -11.62
N ALA A 15 22.16 22.05 -11.84
CA ALA A 15 23.03 21.42 -10.86
C ALA A 15 23.12 22.26 -9.57
N GLU A 16 23.25 23.58 -9.68
CA GLU A 16 23.20 24.51 -8.54
C GLU A 16 21.82 24.47 -7.85
N TRP A 17 20.74 24.42 -8.62
CA TRP A 17 19.37 24.31 -8.12
C TRP A 17 19.14 23.00 -7.33
N TYR A 18 19.56 21.85 -7.86
CA TYR A 18 19.47 20.56 -7.16
C TYR A 18 20.34 20.53 -5.92
N LYS A 19 21.55 21.07 -5.98
CA LYS A 19 22.42 21.19 -4.80
C LYS A 19 21.71 21.97 -3.69
N ASN A 20 21.08 23.09 -4.02
CA ASN A 20 20.34 23.90 -3.05
C ASN A 20 19.13 23.13 -2.48
N LEU A 21 18.35 22.47 -3.35
CA LEU A 21 17.20 21.67 -2.95
C LEU A 21 17.60 20.55 -1.97
N PHE A 22 18.58 19.72 -2.32
CA PHE A 22 19.00 18.60 -1.47
C PHE A 22 19.73 19.06 -0.21
N THR A 23 20.41 20.21 -0.26
CA THR A 23 20.96 20.84 0.96
C THR A 23 19.84 21.24 1.90
N MET A 24 18.78 21.88 1.39
CA MET A 24 17.61 22.26 2.19
C MET A 24 16.88 21.04 2.77
N ILE A 25 16.70 19.96 1.99
CA ILE A 25 16.11 18.70 2.48
C ILE A 25 16.99 18.09 3.59
N LYS A 26 18.31 18.04 3.39
CA LYS A 26 19.26 17.53 4.38
C LYS A 26 19.24 18.37 5.67
N THR A 27 19.20 19.70 5.56
CA THR A 27 19.07 20.60 6.71
C THR A 27 17.76 20.36 7.43
N ALA A 28 16.64 20.26 6.72
CA ALA A 28 15.34 19.94 7.33
C ALA A 28 15.36 18.59 8.05
N PHE A 29 15.93 17.55 7.44
CA PHE A 29 16.06 16.24 8.07
C PHE A 29 16.89 16.28 9.35
N ASN A 30 18.04 16.96 9.35
CA ASN A 30 18.92 17.02 10.52
C ASN A 30 18.42 17.98 11.62
N GLU A 31 17.92 19.16 11.26
CA GLU A 31 17.66 20.25 12.20
C GLU A 31 16.17 20.40 12.52
N ARG A 32 15.29 20.33 11.52
CA ARG A 32 13.84 20.50 11.74
C ARG A 32 13.19 19.22 12.27
N PHE A 33 13.63 18.07 11.77
CA PHE A 33 13.06 16.78 12.13
C PHE A 33 13.94 15.96 13.07
N GLU A 34 15.16 16.42 13.37
CA GLU A 34 16.11 15.71 14.26
C GLU A 34 16.32 14.24 13.86
N ARG A 35 16.23 13.96 12.55
CA ARG A 35 16.26 12.63 11.94
C ARG A 35 15.10 11.70 12.32
N ASP A 36 14.08 12.22 13.00
CA ASP A 36 12.87 11.50 13.41
C ASP A 36 11.66 11.88 12.54
N ILE A 37 11.59 11.27 11.35
CA ILE A 37 10.47 11.46 10.41
C ILE A 37 9.16 10.92 11.00
N ILE A 38 9.21 9.78 11.70
CA ILE A 38 8.02 9.17 12.32
C ILE A 38 7.44 10.08 13.40
N GLY A 39 8.29 10.64 14.27
CA GLY A 39 7.87 11.62 15.26
C GLY A 39 7.31 12.90 14.64
N ALA A 40 7.79 13.31 13.47
CA ALA A 40 7.21 14.44 12.73
C ALA A 40 5.77 14.14 12.26
N PHE A 41 5.52 12.96 11.69
CA PHE A 41 4.17 12.52 11.34
C PHE A 41 3.28 12.34 12.57
N ARG A 42 3.82 11.79 13.67
CA ARG A 42 3.11 11.69 14.96
C ARG A 42 2.61 13.05 15.43
N ARG A 43 3.44 14.08 15.41
CA ARG A 43 3.05 15.45 15.78
C ARG A 43 1.90 16.00 14.92
N LEU A 44 1.89 15.71 13.62
CA LEU A 44 0.80 16.12 12.74
C LEU A 44 -0.51 15.37 13.05
N GLN A 45 -0.40 14.07 13.34
CA GLN A 45 -1.54 13.26 13.75
C GLN A 45 -2.11 13.71 15.10
N ASP A 46 -1.25 14.01 16.09
CA ASP A 46 -1.67 14.49 17.41
C ASP A 46 -2.33 15.86 17.34
N ALA A 47 -1.90 16.71 16.39
CA ALA A 47 -2.53 17.98 16.11
C ALA A 47 -3.81 17.88 15.27
N GLY A 48 -4.20 16.67 14.82
CA GLY A 48 -5.43 16.42 14.07
C GLY A 48 -5.38 16.81 12.59
N TYR A 49 -4.20 17.10 12.02
CA TYR A 49 -4.06 17.45 10.60
C TYR A 49 -4.11 16.24 9.68
N ILE A 50 -3.68 15.08 10.17
CA ILE A 50 -3.65 13.82 9.42
C ILE A 50 -4.12 12.69 10.31
N GLU A 51 -4.56 11.60 9.68
CA GLU A 51 -4.71 10.30 10.32
C GLU A 51 -3.72 9.34 9.69
N ILE A 52 -2.91 8.69 10.53
CA ILE A 52 -2.01 7.62 10.11
C ILE A 52 -2.75 6.32 10.33
N ILE A 53 -2.90 5.54 9.28
CA ILE A 53 -3.58 4.25 9.30
C ILE A 53 -2.57 3.14 9.56
N ALA A 54 -3.01 2.07 10.24
CA ALA A 54 -2.17 0.89 10.42
C ALA A 54 -2.22 -0.02 9.19
N GLY A 55 -1.32 -0.99 9.13
CA GLY A 55 -1.32 -2.07 8.15
C GLY A 55 -0.83 -3.36 8.81
N ALA A 56 -0.87 -4.45 8.06
CA ALA A 56 -0.27 -5.70 8.48
C ALA A 56 1.26 -5.57 8.50
N ALA A 57 1.92 -6.29 9.41
CA ALA A 57 3.32 -6.05 9.78
C ALA A 57 4.28 -5.96 8.60
N THR A 58 4.21 -6.91 7.67
CA THR A 58 5.10 -6.98 6.50
C THR A 58 4.36 -6.85 5.18
N HIS A 59 3.16 -6.27 5.20
CA HIS A 59 2.31 -6.14 4.01
C HIS A 59 2.07 -7.49 3.27
N PRO A 60 1.66 -8.57 3.96
CA PRO A 60 1.37 -9.86 3.32
C PRO A 60 0.12 -9.82 2.45
N TYR A 61 0.03 -10.69 1.45
CA TYR A 61 -1.20 -10.84 0.68
C TYR A 61 -2.24 -11.68 1.46
N LEU A 62 -2.95 -11.03 2.38
CA LEU A 62 -3.81 -11.66 3.39
C LEU A 62 -4.84 -12.68 2.87
N PRO A 63 -5.52 -12.48 1.71
CA PRO A 63 -6.50 -13.46 1.22
C PRO A 63 -5.95 -14.88 1.05
N LEU A 64 -4.67 -15.02 0.69
CA LEU A 64 -4.03 -16.31 0.37
C LEU A 64 -3.21 -16.91 1.53
N ILE A 65 -3.22 -16.26 2.70
CA ILE A 65 -2.65 -16.82 3.93
C ILE A 65 -3.54 -17.99 4.39
N ALA A 66 -2.92 -19.15 4.59
CA ALA A 66 -3.65 -20.40 4.85
C ALA A 66 -4.21 -20.46 6.27
N ARG A 67 -3.54 -19.82 7.25
CA ARG A 67 -3.90 -19.89 8.67
C ARG A 67 -4.43 -18.58 9.24
N ASP A 68 -5.53 -18.68 9.97
CA ASP A 68 -6.17 -17.57 10.66
C ASP A 68 -5.27 -17.00 11.77
N SER A 69 -4.50 -17.85 12.45
CA SER A 69 -3.48 -17.44 13.43
C SER A 69 -2.37 -16.59 12.79
N THR A 70 -1.92 -16.90 11.58
CA THR A 70 -0.96 -16.07 10.84
C THR A 70 -1.55 -14.71 10.49
N ILE A 71 -2.80 -14.64 10.03
CA ILE A 71 -3.50 -13.37 9.76
C ILE A 71 -3.56 -12.52 11.04
N ARG A 72 -3.93 -13.13 12.18
CA ARG A 72 -3.94 -12.45 13.49
C ARG A 72 -2.55 -11.98 13.89
N ALA A 73 -1.52 -12.78 13.70
CA ALA A 73 -0.14 -12.41 14.03
C ALA A 73 0.35 -11.21 13.22
N GLN A 74 0.04 -11.19 11.91
CA GLN A 74 0.35 -10.07 11.01
C GLN A 74 -0.34 -8.76 11.43
N ILE A 75 -1.63 -8.81 11.76
CA ILE A 75 -2.39 -7.64 12.20
C ILE A 75 -1.91 -7.16 13.58
N LYS A 76 -1.77 -8.06 14.56
CA LYS A 76 -1.31 -7.71 15.91
C LYS A 76 0.08 -7.09 15.90
N THR A 77 1.03 -7.68 15.17
CA THR A 77 2.39 -7.15 15.07
C THR A 77 2.40 -5.75 14.44
N GLY A 78 1.57 -5.52 13.42
CA GLY A 78 1.40 -4.21 12.80
C GLY A 78 0.81 -3.17 13.76
N ILE A 79 -0.23 -3.54 14.52
CA ILE A 79 -0.86 -2.66 15.53
C ILE A 79 0.10 -2.33 16.67
N HIS A 80 0.82 -3.33 17.21
CA HIS A 80 1.82 -3.11 18.26
C HIS A 80 2.93 -2.16 17.80
N SER A 81 3.41 -2.33 16.57
CA SER A 81 4.38 -1.41 15.97
C SER A 81 3.83 0.00 15.82
N TYR A 82 2.57 0.13 15.39
CA TYR A 82 1.89 1.41 15.32
C TYR A 82 1.80 2.07 16.70
N GLU A 83 1.34 1.33 17.73
CA GLU A 83 1.21 1.84 19.10
C GLU A 83 2.56 2.29 19.67
N ARG A 84 3.62 1.51 19.45
CA ARG A 84 4.99 1.85 19.88
C ARG A 84 5.51 3.12 19.22
N LEU A 85 5.21 3.33 17.94
CA LEU A 85 5.71 4.48 17.16
C LEU A 85 4.87 5.75 17.36
N PHE A 86 3.54 5.61 17.42
CA PHE A 86 2.59 6.72 17.43
C PHE A 86 1.92 6.97 18.78
N GLY A 87 2.08 6.07 19.76
CA GLY A 87 1.60 6.25 21.13
C GLY A 87 0.08 6.10 21.32
N LYS A 88 -0.65 5.60 20.32
CA LYS A 88 -2.10 5.38 20.37
C LYS A 88 -2.50 4.18 19.53
N LYS A 89 -3.70 3.65 19.77
CA LYS A 89 -4.27 2.58 18.95
C LYS A 89 -4.78 3.11 17.60
N PRO A 90 -4.54 2.42 16.49
CA PRO A 90 -5.10 2.79 15.20
C PRO A 90 -6.61 2.50 15.14
N THR A 91 -7.35 3.30 14.38
CA THR A 91 -8.78 3.07 14.08
C THR A 91 -9.04 2.63 12.65
N SER A 92 -8.08 2.84 11.78
CA SER A 92 -8.19 2.63 10.34
C SER A 92 -7.06 1.71 9.89
N PHE A 93 -7.33 0.89 8.88
CA PHE A 93 -6.42 -0.14 8.40
C PHE A 93 -6.32 -0.14 6.88
N TRP A 94 -5.10 -0.18 6.36
CA TRP A 94 -4.84 -0.48 4.96
C TRP A 94 -4.67 -2.00 4.82
N LEU A 95 -5.64 -2.66 4.18
CA LEU A 95 -5.45 -4.03 3.73
C LEU A 95 -4.36 -4.03 2.66
N PRO A 96 -3.31 -4.88 2.79
CA PRO A 96 -2.30 -4.99 1.77
C PRO A 96 -2.94 -5.20 0.41
N GLU A 97 -2.58 -4.34 -0.54
CA GLU A 97 -3.07 -4.38 -1.92
C GLU A 97 -4.60 -4.17 -2.08
N CYS A 98 -5.25 -3.57 -1.08
CA CYS A 98 -6.71 -3.55 -0.96
C CYS A 98 -7.32 -4.97 -1.12
N ALA A 99 -6.53 -6.01 -0.81
CA ALA A 99 -6.89 -7.39 -1.08
C ALA A 99 -7.82 -7.88 0.02
N TYR A 100 -9.03 -8.23 -0.38
CA TYR A 100 -10.10 -8.61 0.51
C TYR A 100 -10.66 -9.98 0.16
N ARG A 101 -11.05 -10.74 1.18
CA ARG A 101 -11.75 -12.02 1.07
C ARG A 101 -12.90 -12.09 2.11
N PRO A 102 -14.14 -12.39 1.70
CA PRO A 102 -15.25 -12.64 2.63
C PRO A 102 -15.14 -14.02 3.28
N ALA A 103 -16.03 -14.37 4.21
CA ALA A 103 -16.05 -15.71 4.76
C ALA A 103 -16.31 -16.77 3.68
N TYR A 104 -15.66 -17.93 3.80
CA TYR A 104 -15.86 -19.06 2.89
C TYR A 104 -15.74 -20.40 3.63
N TYR A 105 -16.25 -21.46 3.02
CA TYR A 105 -16.06 -22.82 3.52
C TYR A 105 -14.73 -23.37 3.00
N ALA A 106 -13.82 -23.71 3.90
CA ALA A 106 -12.61 -24.44 3.56
C ALA A 106 -12.92 -25.92 3.26
N ASP A 107 -11.99 -26.63 2.63
CA ASP A 107 -12.14 -28.04 2.19
C ASP A 107 -12.55 -29.00 3.32
N ALA A 108 -12.22 -28.68 4.57
CA ALA A 108 -12.60 -29.43 5.76
C ALA A 108 -14.04 -29.13 6.27
N GLY A 109 -14.82 -28.32 5.56
CA GLY A 109 -16.16 -27.86 5.97
C GLY A 109 -16.15 -26.78 7.06
N GLN A 110 -14.97 -26.35 7.51
CA GLN A 110 -14.81 -25.26 8.46
C GLN A 110 -15.05 -23.91 7.77
N ILE A 111 -15.83 -23.06 8.41
CA ILE A 111 -15.99 -21.67 7.97
C ILE A 111 -14.71 -20.91 8.33
N ARG A 112 -14.02 -20.38 7.33
CA ARG A 112 -12.98 -19.37 7.54
C ARG A 112 -13.63 -18.00 7.52
N PRO A 113 -13.42 -17.17 8.55
CA PRO A 113 -14.02 -15.85 8.62
C PRO A 113 -13.47 -14.91 7.53
N GLY A 114 -14.24 -13.87 7.22
CA GLY A 114 -13.80 -12.79 6.33
C GLY A 114 -12.77 -11.89 7.01
N LEU A 115 -11.99 -11.16 6.21
CA LEU A 115 -10.92 -10.30 6.74
C LEU A 115 -11.45 -9.21 7.69
N GLU A 116 -12.67 -8.74 7.48
CA GLU A 116 -13.36 -7.76 8.32
C GLU A 116 -13.50 -8.22 9.78
N GLN A 117 -13.61 -9.52 10.04
CA GLN A 117 -13.73 -10.03 11.41
C GLN A 117 -12.41 -9.90 12.17
N PHE A 118 -11.28 -10.21 11.54
CA PHE A 118 -9.96 -10.04 12.14
C PHE A 118 -9.66 -8.56 12.44
N LEU A 119 -10.18 -7.63 11.62
CA LEU A 119 -10.10 -6.20 11.89
C LEU A 119 -10.99 -5.81 13.08
N ALA A 120 -12.23 -6.32 13.13
CA ALA A 120 -13.18 -6.06 14.22
C ALA A 120 -12.64 -6.53 15.58
N GLU A 121 -12.00 -7.70 15.66
CA GLU A 121 -11.35 -8.23 16.86
C GLU A 121 -10.31 -7.27 17.45
N GLN A 122 -9.69 -6.44 16.60
CA GLN A 122 -8.69 -5.47 17.01
C GLN A 122 -9.24 -4.04 17.17
N ASN A 123 -10.56 -3.86 17.14
CA ASN A 123 -11.26 -2.56 17.20
C ASN A 123 -10.91 -1.61 16.03
N LEU A 124 -10.48 -2.17 14.89
CA LEU A 124 -10.31 -1.41 13.66
C LEU A 124 -11.69 -1.19 13.03
N ARG A 125 -11.99 0.05 12.66
CA ARG A 125 -13.33 0.50 12.26
C ARG A 125 -13.48 0.71 10.75
N VAL A 126 -12.38 0.85 10.02
CA VAL A 126 -12.45 1.10 8.58
C VAL A 126 -11.25 0.59 7.81
N PHE A 127 -11.51 0.10 6.60
CA PHE A 127 -10.51 -0.15 5.57
C PHE A 127 -10.95 0.38 4.21
N PHE A 128 -10.08 0.27 3.22
CA PHE A 128 -10.27 0.79 1.87
C PHE A 128 -10.34 -0.34 0.85
N SER A 129 -11.13 -0.18 -0.20
CA SER A 129 -11.28 -1.15 -1.29
C SER A 129 -11.22 -0.49 -2.66
N GLU A 130 -10.99 -1.29 -3.69
CA GLU A 130 -11.11 -0.83 -5.07
C GLU A 130 -12.60 -0.62 -5.47
N THR A 131 -12.81 0.20 -6.49
CA THR A 131 -14.10 0.63 -7.04
C THR A 131 -14.99 -0.56 -7.38
N HIS A 132 -14.48 -1.58 -8.09
CA HIS A 132 -15.29 -2.71 -8.58
C HIS A 132 -15.79 -3.63 -7.46
N LEU A 133 -15.12 -3.64 -6.30
CA LEU A 133 -15.63 -4.35 -5.12
C LEU A 133 -16.89 -3.66 -4.56
N ILE A 134 -16.97 -2.32 -4.66
CA ILE A 134 -18.13 -1.54 -4.20
C ILE A 134 -19.23 -1.52 -5.24
N THR A 135 -18.95 -1.02 -6.43
CA THR A 135 -19.96 -0.76 -7.47
C THR A 135 -20.35 -2.01 -8.26
N GLY A 136 -19.62 -3.12 -8.12
CA GLY A 136 -19.64 -4.17 -9.12
C GLY A 136 -19.09 -3.67 -10.46
N GLY A 137 -19.36 -4.40 -11.53
CA GLY A 137 -18.87 -4.11 -12.87
C GLY A 137 -17.44 -4.60 -13.11
N GLN A 138 -16.87 -4.17 -14.23
CA GLN A 138 -15.49 -4.50 -14.61
C GLN A 138 -14.49 -3.72 -13.74
N PRO A 139 -13.38 -4.34 -13.32
CA PRO A 139 -12.26 -3.62 -12.72
C PRO A 139 -11.80 -2.47 -13.62
N VAL A 140 -11.41 -1.33 -13.03
CA VAL A 140 -10.92 -0.15 -13.75
C VAL A 140 -9.52 0.22 -13.31
N GLY A 141 -8.75 0.88 -14.18
CA GLY A 141 -7.39 1.28 -13.85
C GLY A 141 -6.41 0.10 -13.78
N VAL A 142 -5.52 0.07 -12.77
CA VAL A 142 -4.56 -1.03 -12.58
C VAL A 142 -5.29 -2.39 -12.54
N ALA A 143 -6.42 -2.43 -11.85
CA ALA A 143 -7.25 -3.62 -11.76
C ALA A 143 -7.90 -4.03 -13.09
N GLY A 144 -8.24 -3.06 -13.96
CA GLY A 144 -8.81 -3.31 -15.30
C GLY A 144 -7.80 -3.75 -16.36
N GLY A 145 -6.51 -3.87 -16.00
CA GLY A 145 -5.44 -4.16 -16.97
C GLY A 145 -5.07 -2.96 -17.85
N ASP A 146 -5.56 -1.76 -17.52
CA ASP A 146 -5.09 -0.53 -18.15
C ASP A 146 -3.60 -0.36 -17.85
N VAL A 147 -2.82 0.01 -18.88
CA VAL A 147 -1.39 0.32 -18.70
C VAL A 147 -1.28 1.62 -17.92
N ILE A 148 -1.04 1.51 -16.62
CA ILE A 148 -1.05 2.65 -15.69
C ILE A 148 0.16 2.58 -14.76
N GLY A 149 0.86 3.71 -14.64
CA GLY A 149 2.01 3.90 -13.75
C GLY A 149 3.34 4.09 -14.48
N PRO A 150 4.30 4.79 -13.85
CA PRO A 150 5.61 5.16 -14.41
C PRO A 150 6.55 3.96 -14.61
N TYR A 151 6.09 2.72 -14.39
CA TYR A 151 6.83 1.47 -14.52
C TYR A 151 7.09 1.07 -15.98
N GLY A 152 7.52 2.03 -16.79
CA GLY A 152 7.74 1.92 -18.22
C GLY A 152 8.90 1.03 -18.65
N THR A 153 9.25 -0.03 -17.92
CA THR A 153 10.29 -0.96 -18.34
C THR A 153 10.00 -2.42 -18.01
N VAL A 154 10.13 -3.25 -19.05
CA VAL A 154 9.86 -4.70 -19.21
C VAL A 154 8.39 -5.12 -19.14
N LYS A 155 7.72 -4.98 -20.30
CA LYS A 155 6.37 -5.49 -20.56
C LYS A 155 6.39 -7.02 -20.68
N ARG A 156 6.05 -7.75 -19.62
CA ARG A 156 5.34 -9.03 -19.80
C ARG A 156 3.86 -8.70 -19.91
N ARG A 157 3.36 -8.64 -21.15
CA ARG A 157 1.92 -8.57 -21.41
C ARG A 157 1.35 -9.96 -21.13
N TYR A 158 1.00 -10.23 -19.87
CA TYR A 158 0.09 -11.33 -19.61
C TYR A 158 -1.23 -10.96 -20.28
N VAL A 159 -1.64 -11.76 -21.27
CA VAL A 159 -3.03 -11.76 -21.71
C VAL A 159 -3.76 -12.43 -20.56
N LEU A 160 -4.23 -11.62 -19.60
CA LEU A 160 -5.20 -12.10 -18.64
C LEU A 160 -6.41 -12.52 -19.46
N PRO A 161 -6.80 -13.82 -19.44
CA PRO A 161 -8.14 -14.14 -19.87
C PRO A 161 -9.05 -13.42 -18.87
N MET A 162 -9.50 -12.20 -19.21
CA MET A 162 -10.64 -11.62 -18.53
C MET A 162 -11.74 -12.64 -18.74
N SER A 163 -11.99 -13.48 -17.73
CA SER A 163 -13.06 -14.44 -17.80
C SER A 163 -14.31 -13.61 -18.08
N SER A 164 -15.00 -13.91 -19.17
CA SER A 164 -16.26 -13.24 -19.50
C SER A 164 -17.36 -13.49 -18.44
N GLU A 165 -17.01 -14.21 -17.37
CA GLU A 165 -17.82 -14.54 -16.19
C GLU A 165 -17.43 -13.74 -14.92
N SER A 166 -16.31 -12.98 -14.90
CA SER A 166 -15.86 -12.21 -13.71
C SER A 166 -16.44 -10.80 -13.60
N SER A 167 -17.38 -10.42 -14.46
CA SER A 167 -18.15 -9.19 -14.22
C SER A 167 -19.12 -9.43 -13.07
N ASN A 168 -18.76 -9.01 -11.86
CA ASN A 168 -19.76 -8.81 -10.82
C ASN A 168 -20.86 -7.90 -11.41
N PRO A 169 -22.16 -8.25 -11.28
CA PRO A 169 -23.22 -7.40 -11.80
C PRO A 169 -23.10 -6.01 -11.18
N GLU A 170 -23.33 -4.96 -11.99
CA GLU A 170 -23.36 -3.59 -11.48
C GLU A 170 -24.35 -3.48 -10.32
N ARG A 171 -23.88 -2.85 -9.24
CA ARG A 171 -24.62 -2.65 -7.99
C ARG A 171 -25.07 -1.21 -7.94
N SER A 172 -26.15 -0.96 -7.20
CA SER A 172 -26.60 0.40 -6.89
C SER A 172 -25.65 1.14 -5.92
N ALA A 173 -24.68 0.42 -5.34
CA ALA A 173 -23.68 0.98 -4.44
C ALA A 173 -22.74 1.95 -5.19
N THR A 174 -22.23 2.94 -4.48
CA THR A 174 -21.44 4.03 -5.04
C THR A 174 -20.22 4.33 -4.19
N THR A 175 -19.11 4.75 -4.81
CA THR A 175 -17.89 5.15 -4.08
C THR A 175 -18.02 6.51 -3.40
N PHE A 176 -19.17 7.18 -3.57
CA PHE A 176 -19.52 8.42 -2.87
C PHE A 176 -20.04 8.21 -1.44
N SER A 177 -20.09 6.97 -0.95
CA SER A 177 -20.55 6.64 0.38
C SER A 177 -19.70 5.54 1.00
N ALA A 178 -19.68 5.49 2.33
CA ALA A 178 -19.09 4.39 3.08
C ALA A 178 -20.18 3.36 3.42
N TYR A 179 -19.79 2.10 3.51
CA TYR A 179 -20.69 0.98 3.82
C TYR A 179 -20.17 0.19 5.00
N TYR A 180 -21.05 -0.35 5.83
CA TYR A 180 -20.65 -1.40 6.76
C TYR A 180 -20.48 -2.72 6.00
N VAL A 181 -19.45 -3.50 6.32
CA VAL A 181 -19.27 -4.83 5.74
C VAL A 181 -20.18 -5.82 6.45
N ALA A 182 -20.90 -6.63 5.67
CA ALA A 182 -21.79 -7.66 6.21
C ALA A 182 -21.03 -8.69 7.05
N ASP A 183 -21.64 -9.16 8.14
CA ASP A 183 -21.08 -10.28 8.91
C ASP A 183 -21.39 -11.61 8.21
N THR A 184 -20.50 -12.03 7.33
CA THR A 184 -20.69 -13.21 6.49
C THR A 184 -20.66 -14.55 7.24
N THR A 185 -20.33 -14.57 8.54
CA THR A 185 -20.34 -15.81 9.35
C THR A 185 -21.73 -16.26 9.79
N THR A 186 -22.73 -15.39 9.73
CA THR A 186 -24.13 -15.73 10.05
C THR A 186 -24.95 -16.18 8.83
N GLY A 187 -24.29 -16.39 7.69
CA GLY A 187 -24.90 -16.84 6.43
C GLY A 187 -25.36 -15.69 5.53
N SER A 188 -25.90 -16.04 4.35
CA SER A 188 -26.28 -15.10 3.27
C SER A 188 -27.43 -14.14 3.60
N GLN A 189 -27.95 -14.16 4.83
CA GLN A 189 -29.01 -13.28 5.34
C GLN A 189 -28.56 -12.40 6.50
N ALA A 190 -27.25 -12.19 6.70
CA ALA A 190 -26.71 -11.33 7.74
C ALA A 190 -27.21 -9.88 7.58
N VAL A 191 -28.30 -9.54 8.27
CA VAL A 191 -28.76 -8.15 8.48
C VAL A 191 -27.84 -7.42 9.47
N THR A 192 -26.91 -8.16 10.09
CA THR A 192 -25.90 -7.69 11.03
C THR A 192 -24.59 -7.38 10.30
N HIS A 193 -23.98 -6.25 10.63
CA HIS A 193 -22.66 -5.88 10.11
C HIS A 193 -21.54 -6.27 11.07
N SER A 194 -20.32 -6.45 10.54
CA SER A 194 -19.10 -6.72 11.33
C SER A 194 -18.69 -5.59 12.27
N GLY A 195 -19.25 -4.39 12.09
CA GLY A 195 -18.84 -3.17 12.78
C GLY A 195 -17.65 -2.47 12.11
N VAL A 196 -17.16 -3.03 11.00
CA VAL A 196 -16.09 -2.47 10.17
C VAL A 196 -16.70 -1.88 8.90
N ALA A 197 -16.35 -0.62 8.62
CA ALA A 197 -16.75 0.08 7.41
C ALA A 197 -15.73 -0.13 6.28
N VAL A 198 -16.19 -0.01 5.04
CA VAL A 198 -15.37 0.03 3.84
C VAL A 198 -15.59 1.34 3.09
N ILE A 199 -14.50 1.95 2.63
CA ILE A 199 -14.50 3.13 1.77
C ILE A 199 -13.90 2.75 0.41
N GLY A 200 -14.69 2.93 -0.65
CA GLY A 200 -14.24 2.68 -2.02
C GLY A 200 -13.39 3.81 -2.57
N ARG A 201 -12.31 3.46 -3.27
CA ARG A 201 -11.53 4.40 -4.07
C ARG A 201 -12.41 5.07 -5.14
N ASN A 202 -12.23 6.37 -5.35
CA ASN A 202 -12.92 7.09 -6.42
C ASN A 202 -12.15 6.95 -7.74
N SER A 203 -12.75 6.22 -8.70
CA SER A 203 -12.14 5.93 -10.00
C SER A 203 -11.74 7.19 -10.79
N ARG A 204 -12.61 8.22 -10.84
CA ARG A 204 -12.39 9.42 -11.66
C ARG A 204 -11.20 10.25 -11.17
N THR A 205 -11.12 10.51 -9.86
CA THR A 205 -9.98 11.22 -9.27
C THR A 205 -8.71 10.37 -9.29
N GLY A 206 -8.84 9.05 -9.08
CA GLY A 206 -7.74 8.10 -9.21
C GLY A 206 -7.10 8.13 -10.59
N GLN A 207 -7.90 7.95 -11.65
CA GLN A 207 -7.42 7.95 -13.03
C GLN A 207 -6.84 9.31 -13.46
N GLN A 208 -7.41 10.41 -12.98
CA GLN A 208 -6.95 11.77 -13.31
C GLN A 208 -5.50 12.06 -12.88
N VAL A 209 -5.02 11.37 -11.85
CA VAL A 209 -3.63 11.48 -11.41
C VAL A 209 -2.80 10.33 -11.95
N TRP A 210 -3.32 9.10 -11.91
CA TRP A 210 -2.50 7.91 -12.16
C TRP A 210 -2.39 7.51 -13.64
N SER A 211 -3.31 7.95 -14.50
CA SER A 211 -3.34 7.55 -15.91
C SER A 211 -2.03 7.89 -16.63
N ALA A 212 -1.43 6.90 -17.30
CA ALA A 212 -0.24 7.10 -18.12
C ALA A 212 -0.54 7.98 -19.36
N ASP A 213 -1.80 8.04 -19.78
CA ASP A 213 -2.19 8.73 -21.00
C ASP A 213 -2.63 10.18 -20.79
N TRP A 214 -3.28 10.47 -19.67
CA TRP A 214 -3.90 11.76 -19.42
C TRP A 214 -3.76 12.22 -17.96
N GLY A 215 -3.02 11.47 -17.15
CA GLY A 215 -2.68 11.86 -15.78
C GLY A 215 -1.67 13.01 -15.76
N TYR A 216 -1.76 13.85 -14.73
CA TYR A 216 -0.86 14.99 -14.56
C TYR A 216 0.64 14.64 -14.64
N PRO A 217 1.14 13.54 -14.04
CA PRO A 217 2.56 13.20 -14.07
C PRO A 217 3.17 13.05 -15.47
N GLY A 218 2.33 12.82 -16.50
CA GLY A 218 2.76 12.70 -17.89
C GLY A 218 2.92 14.02 -18.64
N ASP A 219 2.70 15.18 -18.01
CA ASP A 219 2.87 16.49 -18.66
C ASP A 219 4.34 16.70 -19.09
N PHE A 220 4.51 17.29 -20.26
CA PHE A 220 5.80 17.39 -20.93
C PHE A 220 6.78 18.33 -20.24
N ASP A 221 6.30 19.21 -19.36
CA ASP A 221 7.13 20.15 -18.61
C ASP A 221 7.59 19.58 -17.26
N TYR A 222 7.06 18.43 -16.82
CA TYR A 222 7.50 17.76 -15.59
C TYR A 222 8.80 16.98 -15.76
N ARG A 223 9.48 16.75 -14.64
CA ARG A 223 10.77 16.04 -14.61
C ARG A 223 10.65 14.60 -15.11
N GLU A 224 11.52 14.22 -16.04
CA GLU A 224 11.65 12.85 -16.53
C GLU A 224 12.33 11.97 -15.47
N PHE A 225 11.62 10.94 -15.02
CA PHE A 225 12.12 10.03 -13.98
C PHE A 225 13.23 9.08 -14.50
N HIS A 226 13.11 8.62 -15.75
CA HIS A 226 13.94 7.54 -16.27
C HIS A 226 15.31 7.99 -16.76
N ARG A 227 15.46 9.28 -17.13
CA ARG A 227 16.72 9.82 -17.61
C ARG A 227 17.55 10.38 -16.45
N LYS A 228 18.67 9.70 -16.17
CA LYS A 228 19.59 10.05 -15.08
C LYS A 228 20.97 10.38 -15.66
N ALA A 229 21.65 11.36 -15.06
CA ALA A 229 23.04 11.63 -15.37
C ALA A 229 23.90 10.45 -14.91
N GLY A 230 24.78 9.95 -15.79
CA GLY A 230 25.52 8.71 -15.55
C GLY A 230 26.45 8.75 -14.33
N THR A 231 26.91 9.93 -13.91
CA THR A 231 27.83 10.10 -12.78
C THR A 231 27.12 10.33 -11.45
N SER A 232 26.15 11.25 -11.42
CA SER A 232 25.49 11.69 -10.19
C SER A 232 24.14 11.03 -9.93
N GLY A 233 23.53 10.43 -10.95
CA GLY A 233 22.15 9.93 -10.89
C GLY A 233 21.07 11.01 -10.92
N ILE A 234 21.44 12.30 -10.96
CA ILE A 234 20.49 13.43 -10.99
C ILE A 234 19.73 13.46 -12.32
N GLN A 235 18.45 13.81 -12.25
CA GLN A 235 17.53 13.85 -13.39
C GLN A 235 17.37 15.29 -13.90
N TYR A 236 18.09 15.66 -14.96
CA TYR A 236 18.13 17.03 -15.49
C TYR A 236 17.13 17.32 -16.62
N TRP A 237 16.29 16.36 -16.98
CA TRP A 237 15.46 16.41 -18.18
C TRP A 237 13.99 16.41 -17.85
N ARG A 238 13.17 16.89 -18.79
CA ARG A 238 11.70 16.87 -18.70
C ARG A 238 11.11 15.77 -19.57
N VAL A 239 9.87 15.40 -19.31
CA VAL A 239 9.15 14.35 -20.05
C VAL A 239 9.13 14.64 -21.55
N THR A 240 9.05 15.90 -21.98
CA THR A 240 9.17 16.38 -23.38
C THR A 240 8.07 15.93 -24.34
N GLY A 241 7.70 14.65 -24.33
CA GLY A 241 6.73 14.02 -25.21
C GLY A 241 6.67 12.49 -25.01
N LYS A 242 5.53 11.89 -25.34
CA LYS A 242 5.23 10.45 -25.09
C LYS A 242 6.10 9.45 -25.87
N GLN A 243 6.61 9.83 -27.03
CA GLN A 243 7.36 8.92 -27.95
C GLN A 243 8.77 9.43 -28.26
N ILE A 244 9.30 10.30 -27.39
CA ILE A 244 10.64 10.85 -27.54
C ILE A 244 11.62 9.91 -26.82
N ASP A 245 12.67 9.48 -27.53
CA ASP A 245 13.74 8.67 -26.96
C ASP A 245 14.38 9.38 -25.77
N LEU A 246 14.87 8.61 -24.78
CA LEU A 246 15.51 9.19 -23.59
C LEU A 246 16.64 10.14 -23.98
N SER A 247 17.46 9.83 -25.00
CA SER A 247 18.56 10.70 -25.44
C SER A 247 18.10 12.07 -25.99
N GLN A 248 16.85 12.14 -26.47
CA GLN A 248 16.26 13.30 -27.14
C GLN A 248 15.37 14.14 -26.21
N LYS A 249 15.22 13.76 -24.95
CA LYS A 249 14.49 14.57 -23.96
C LYS A 249 15.17 15.94 -23.78
N ASP A 250 14.36 16.98 -23.68
CA ASP A 250 14.82 18.34 -23.43
C ASP A 250 15.17 18.54 -21.95
N VAL A 251 15.88 19.63 -21.69
CA VAL A 251 16.32 19.99 -20.34
C VAL A 251 15.12 20.48 -19.49
N TYR A 252 15.15 20.20 -18.19
CA TYR A 252 14.08 20.55 -17.26
C TYR A 252 14.06 22.05 -16.93
N HIS A 253 12.88 22.63 -16.80
CA HIS A 253 12.70 24.05 -16.45
C HIS A 253 11.78 24.16 -15.22
N PRO A 254 12.32 24.39 -14.01
CA PRO A 254 11.54 24.42 -12.76
C PRO A 254 10.35 25.39 -12.78
N GLU A 255 10.49 26.54 -13.45
CA GLU A 255 9.43 27.56 -13.56
C GLU A 255 8.24 27.10 -14.42
N TRP A 256 8.50 26.33 -15.48
CA TRP A 256 7.45 25.80 -16.35
C TRP A 256 6.65 24.73 -15.60
N ALA A 257 7.36 23.83 -14.92
CA ALA A 257 6.77 22.82 -14.08
C ALA A 257 5.94 23.43 -12.94
N ALA A 258 6.41 24.49 -12.28
CA ALA A 258 5.66 25.21 -11.26
C ALA A 258 4.34 25.79 -11.80
N SER A 259 4.37 26.37 -13.01
CA SER A 259 3.17 26.89 -13.68
C SER A 259 2.16 25.78 -14.02
N LYS A 260 2.64 24.59 -14.40
CA LYS A 260 1.80 23.40 -14.62
C LYS A 260 1.19 22.86 -13.33
N VAL A 261 1.94 22.86 -12.24
CA VAL A 261 1.41 22.49 -10.92
C VAL A 261 0.20 23.36 -10.54
N ASP A 262 0.24 24.67 -10.81
CA ASP A 262 -0.92 25.54 -10.56
C ASP A 262 -2.15 25.13 -11.38
N GLN A 263 -1.97 24.97 -12.70
CA GLN A 263 -3.06 24.57 -13.60
C GLN A 263 -3.66 23.22 -13.22
N HIS A 264 -2.82 22.23 -12.90
CA HIS A 264 -3.29 20.89 -12.51
C HIS A 264 -3.93 20.85 -11.13
N ALA A 265 -3.46 21.67 -10.18
CA ALA A 265 -4.09 21.78 -8.87
C ALA A 265 -5.48 22.43 -8.98
N GLU A 266 -5.60 23.50 -9.77
CA GLU A 266 -6.88 24.15 -10.04
C GLU A 266 -7.86 23.21 -10.75
N HIS A 267 -7.42 22.52 -11.80
CA HIS A 267 -8.26 21.56 -12.52
C HIS A 267 -8.75 20.43 -11.59
N TYR A 268 -7.87 19.88 -10.74
CA TYR A 268 -8.25 18.80 -9.84
C TYR A 268 -9.30 19.25 -8.81
N VAL A 269 -9.16 20.46 -8.27
CA VAL A 269 -10.14 21.04 -7.33
C VAL A 269 -11.49 21.25 -8.01
N HIS A 270 -11.52 21.75 -9.24
CA HIS A 270 -12.76 21.87 -10.01
C HIS A 270 -13.41 20.49 -10.25
N LEU A 271 -12.62 19.48 -10.62
CA LEU A 271 -13.09 18.11 -10.77
C LEU A 271 -13.73 17.56 -9.49
N VAL A 272 -13.07 17.71 -8.35
CA VAL A 272 -13.59 17.27 -7.05
C VAL A 272 -14.88 18.02 -6.69
N GLY A 273 -14.89 19.34 -6.86
CA GLY A 273 -16.06 20.16 -6.58
C GLY A 273 -17.26 19.80 -7.47
N ASP A 274 -17.03 19.55 -8.76
CA ASP A 274 -18.09 19.12 -9.68
C ASP A 274 -18.66 17.76 -9.28
N LEU A 275 -17.80 16.81 -8.90
CA LEU A 275 -18.23 15.48 -8.46
C LEU A 275 -19.09 15.52 -7.19
N ILE A 276 -18.67 16.29 -6.18
CA ILE A 276 -19.43 16.42 -4.92
C ILE A 276 -20.75 17.13 -5.17
N ARG A 277 -20.76 18.23 -5.94
CA ARG A 277 -21.98 18.98 -6.26
C ARG A 277 -22.96 18.14 -7.07
N GLU A 278 -22.49 17.42 -8.08
CA GLU A 278 -23.32 16.54 -8.90
C GLU A 278 -23.93 15.41 -8.05
N HIS A 279 -23.14 14.80 -7.16
CA HIS A 279 -23.65 13.79 -6.23
C HIS A 279 -24.73 14.39 -5.32
N ALA A 280 -24.42 15.49 -4.63
CA ALA A 280 -25.35 16.15 -3.71
C ALA A 280 -26.65 16.61 -4.40
N GLN A 281 -26.59 17.09 -5.65
CA GLN A 281 -27.78 17.46 -6.43
C GLN A 281 -28.65 16.25 -6.80
N LYS A 282 -28.05 15.09 -7.06
CA LYS A 282 -28.78 13.87 -7.44
C LYS A 282 -29.37 13.14 -6.24
N THR A 283 -28.64 13.06 -5.12
CA THR A 283 -29.04 12.23 -3.96
C THR A 283 -29.59 13.05 -2.80
N GLY A 284 -29.23 14.33 -2.69
CA GLY A 284 -29.48 15.16 -1.50
C GLY A 284 -28.62 14.77 -0.30
N CYS A 285 -27.67 13.82 -0.45
CA CYS A 285 -26.85 13.29 0.62
C CYS A 285 -25.45 13.91 0.64
N TYR A 286 -24.80 13.81 1.81
CA TYR A 286 -23.41 14.19 1.98
C TYR A 286 -22.51 13.17 1.28
N GLY A 287 -21.72 13.62 0.28
CA GLY A 287 -20.86 12.77 -0.54
C GLY A 287 -19.44 12.64 0.01
N LEU A 288 -18.85 11.47 -0.15
CA LEU A 288 -17.46 11.16 0.16
C LEU A 288 -16.63 11.02 -1.12
N ILE A 289 -15.40 11.52 -1.15
CA ILE A 289 -14.44 11.17 -2.21
C ILE A 289 -13.15 10.70 -1.55
N ALA A 290 -12.81 9.42 -1.75
CA ALA A 290 -11.55 8.85 -1.31
C ALA A 290 -10.61 8.65 -2.49
N SER A 291 -9.53 9.41 -2.54
CA SER A 291 -8.51 9.32 -3.58
C SER A 291 -7.23 8.73 -2.98
N THR A 292 -7.02 7.44 -3.21
CA THR A 292 -5.87 6.69 -2.68
C THR A 292 -4.78 6.53 -3.74
N TYR A 293 -3.53 6.75 -3.33
CA TYR A 293 -2.34 6.72 -4.18
C TYR A 293 -1.14 6.21 -3.37
N ASP A 294 -0.18 5.61 -4.07
CA ASP A 294 1.13 5.31 -3.46
C ASP A 294 1.84 6.59 -3.06
N THR A 295 2.38 6.63 -1.83
CA THR A 295 3.01 7.85 -1.31
C THR A 295 4.21 8.27 -2.15
N GLU A 296 4.97 7.31 -2.69
CA GLU A 296 6.12 7.56 -3.55
C GLU A 296 5.75 8.23 -4.88
N LEU A 297 4.47 8.20 -5.28
CA LEU A 297 4.03 8.96 -6.44
C LEU A 297 4.42 10.43 -6.28
N PHE A 298 4.26 11.00 -5.08
CA PHE A 298 4.49 12.40 -4.81
C PHE A 298 5.95 12.66 -4.39
N GLY A 299 6.73 13.25 -5.31
CA GLY A 299 8.10 13.69 -5.08
C GLY A 299 9.16 12.72 -5.60
N HIS A 300 8.86 11.42 -5.69
CA HIS A 300 9.77 10.44 -6.27
C HIS A 300 9.46 10.19 -7.75
N TRP A 301 8.33 9.55 -8.06
CA TRP A 301 7.92 9.29 -9.44
C TRP A 301 7.48 10.56 -10.16
N TRP A 302 6.52 11.27 -9.56
CA TRP A 302 6.11 12.61 -9.98
C TRP A 302 6.75 13.64 -9.06
N PHE A 303 7.85 14.22 -9.52
CA PHE A 303 8.70 15.08 -8.72
C PHE A 303 7.98 16.30 -8.12
N GLU A 304 7.09 16.89 -8.90
CA GLU A 304 6.31 18.06 -8.54
C GLU A 304 5.08 17.71 -7.68
N GLY A 305 4.80 16.43 -7.49
CA GLY A 305 3.59 15.92 -6.84
C GLY A 305 3.39 16.42 -5.42
N VAL A 306 4.45 16.62 -4.64
CA VAL A 306 4.35 17.17 -3.27
C VAL A 306 3.85 18.63 -3.30
N GLN A 307 4.32 19.42 -4.26
CA GLN A 307 3.88 20.81 -4.40
C GLN A 307 2.42 20.86 -4.86
N TRP A 308 2.06 20.00 -5.82
CA TRP A 308 0.68 19.85 -6.28
C TRP A 308 -0.26 19.47 -5.13
N LEU A 309 0.08 18.45 -4.34
CA LEU A 309 -0.75 18.00 -3.21
C LEU A 309 -0.97 19.14 -2.22
N GLY A 310 0.09 19.89 -1.90
CA GLY A 310 -0.01 21.06 -1.04
C GLY A 310 -0.91 22.16 -1.59
N LYS A 311 -0.94 22.40 -2.91
CA LYS A 311 -1.84 23.39 -3.53
C LYS A 311 -3.27 22.91 -3.54
N VAL A 312 -3.50 21.65 -3.93
CA VAL A 312 -4.83 21.00 -3.91
C VAL A 312 -5.46 21.09 -2.52
N LEU A 313 -4.74 20.71 -1.46
CA LEU A 313 -5.27 20.77 -0.09
C LEU A 313 -5.63 22.21 0.32
N ARG A 314 -4.84 23.21 -0.06
CA ARG A 314 -5.16 24.63 0.25
C ARG A 314 -6.39 25.13 -0.50
N TYR A 315 -6.53 24.76 -1.77
CA TYR A 315 -7.67 25.15 -2.60
C TYR A 315 -8.96 24.46 -2.15
N LEU A 316 -8.90 23.15 -1.83
CA LEU A 316 -10.03 22.43 -1.25
C LEU A 316 -10.43 23.00 0.11
N ALA A 317 -9.48 23.31 0.99
CA ALA A 317 -9.77 23.92 2.29
C ALA A 317 -10.39 25.32 2.20
N ALA A 318 -10.21 26.03 1.08
CA ALA A 318 -10.82 27.34 0.85
C ALA A 318 -12.26 27.25 0.31
N ASP A 319 -12.65 26.10 -0.27
CA ASP A 319 -13.99 25.86 -0.77
C ASP A 319 -14.92 25.47 0.39
N LYS A 320 -15.93 26.30 0.66
CA LYS A 320 -16.90 26.08 1.75
C LYS A 320 -17.86 24.92 1.52
N SER A 321 -17.88 24.34 0.31
CA SER A 321 -18.69 23.18 -0.03
C SER A 321 -17.99 21.85 0.21
N ILE A 322 -16.72 21.88 0.64
CA ILE A 322 -15.89 20.69 0.81
C ILE A 322 -15.29 20.69 2.22
N ASP A 323 -15.55 19.64 2.99
CA ASP A 323 -14.82 19.39 4.23
C ASP A 323 -13.69 18.38 4.00
N LEU A 324 -12.46 18.77 4.33
CA LEU A 324 -11.34 17.85 4.40
C LEU A 324 -11.38 17.11 5.73
N MET A 325 -11.65 15.80 5.68
CA MET A 325 -11.81 14.96 6.87
C MET A 325 -10.86 13.77 6.85
N THR A 326 -10.46 13.31 8.04
CA THR A 326 -9.85 11.99 8.19
C THR A 326 -10.91 10.90 8.12
N ALA A 327 -10.53 9.66 7.81
CA ALA A 327 -11.48 8.55 7.62
C ALA A 327 -12.28 8.27 8.91
N SER A 328 -11.61 8.27 10.06
CA SER A 328 -12.26 8.08 11.37
C SER A 328 -13.20 9.23 11.74
N ALA A 329 -12.83 10.48 11.44
CA ALA A 329 -13.66 11.65 11.69
C ALA A 329 -14.92 11.63 10.81
N TYR A 330 -14.76 11.28 9.52
CA TYR A 330 -15.87 11.10 8.60
C TYR A 330 -16.86 10.05 9.11
N LEU A 331 -16.40 8.86 9.51
CA LEU A 331 -17.30 7.81 10.00
C LEU A 331 -17.99 8.16 11.32
N THR A 332 -17.37 8.99 12.15
CA THR A 332 -17.99 9.47 13.38
C THR A 332 -19.10 10.49 13.08
N ALA A 333 -18.88 11.39 12.12
CA ALA A 333 -19.84 12.41 11.71
C ALA A 333 -20.96 11.85 10.80
N HIS A 334 -20.64 10.86 9.98
CA HIS A 334 -21.49 10.27 8.95
C HIS A 334 -21.41 8.73 9.00
N PRO A 335 -21.92 8.10 10.07
CA PRO A 335 -21.89 6.64 10.19
C PRO A 335 -22.65 5.98 9.03
N PRO A 336 -22.11 4.90 8.42
CA PRO A 336 -22.79 4.19 7.35
C PRO A 336 -24.17 3.69 7.80
N THR A 337 -25.17 3.83 6.93
CA THR A 337 -26.53 3.29 7.17
C THR A 337 -26.79 2.00 6.41
N GLU A 338 -25.95 1.69 5.43
CA GLU A 338 -26.10 0.54 4.54
C GLU A 338 -25.02 -0.51 4.81
N VAL A 339 -25.40 -1.77 4.59
CA VAL A 339 -24.53 -2.93 4.74
C VAL A 339 -24.26 -3.51 3.34
N LEU A 340 -22.99 -3.80 3.05
CA LEU A 340 -22.54 -4.31 1.76
C LEU A 340 -21.87 -5.68 1.92
N ASN A 341 -22.28 -6.63 1.07
CA ASN A 341 -21.58 -7.90 0.87
C ASN A 341 -20.42 -7.67 -0.11
N LEU A 342 -19.21 -7.52 0.42
CA LEU A 342 -18.03 -7.27 -0.41
C LEU A 342 -17.57 -8.60 -1.07
N PRO A 343 -17.37 -8.63 -2.40
CA PRO A 343 -16.79 -9.81 -3.05
C PRO A 343 -15.29 -9.87 -2.79
N GLU A 344 -14.70 -11.04 -3.01
CA GLU A 344 -13.25 -11.20 -3.01
C GLU A 344 -12.61 -10.42 -4.18
N GLY A 345 -11.42 -9.85 -3.94
CA GLY A 345 -10.66 -9.15 -4.97
C GLY A 345 -9.55 -8.27 -4.41
N SER A 346 -8.85 -7.55 -5.29
CA SER A 346 -7.77 -6.63 -4.94
C SER A 346 -7.72 -5.42 -5.88
N TRP A 347 -6.83 -4.46 -5.64
CA TRP A 347 -6.55 -3.38 -6.60
C TRP A 347 -5.51 -3.75 -7.69
N GLY A 348 -5.01 -4.99 -7.66
CA GLY A 348 -4.00 -5.50 -8.60
C GLY A 348 -4.61 -5.93 -9.94
N ALA A 349 -3.76 -6.21 -10.93
CA ALA A 349 -4.18 -6.54 -12.30
C ALA A 349 -5.22 -7.69 -12.34
N GLY A 350 -6.31 -7.45 -13.08
CA GLY A 350 -7.47 -8.33 -13.13
C GLY A 350 -8.49 -8.11 -12.01
N GLY A 351 -8.19 -7.27 -11.02
CA GLY A 351 -9.06 -7.03 -9.86
C GLY A 351 -9.16 -8.21 -8.89
N GLU A 352 -8.31 -9.21 -9.07
CA GLU A 352 -8.29 -10.51 -8.37
C GLU A 352 -6.88 -10.78 -7.81
N HIS A 353 -6.43 -12.05 -7.74
CA HIS A 353 -5.19 -12.45 -7.09
C HIS A 353 -3.99 -12.65 -8.03
N PHE A 354 -4.20 -12.49 -9.34
CA PHE A 354 -3.22 -12.89 -10.37
C PHE A 354 -1.80 -12.35 -10.15
N VAL A 355 -1.67 -11.10 -9.68
CA VAL A 355 -0.35 -10.50 -9.45
C VAL A 355 0.47 -11.29 -8.42
N TRP A 356 -0.19 -11.88 -7.42
CA TRP A 356 0.44 -12.61 -6.33
C TRP A 356 0.30 -14.12 -6.43
N ASP A 357 -0.61 -14.63 -7.28
CA ASP A 357 -0.73 -16.05 -7.60
C ASP A 357 -0.91 -16.29 -9.10
N ASN A 358 0.17 -16.72 -9.73
CA ASN A 358 0.24 -17.12 -11.13
C ASN A 358 1.36 -18.14 -11.34
N ALA A 359 1.51 -18.64 -12.57
CA ALA A 359 2.47 -19.69 -12.90
C ALA A 359 3.94 -19.39 -12.52
N GLU A 360 4.33 -18.12 -12.33
CA GLU A 360 5.71 -17.73 -12.02
C GLU A 360 6.02 -17.63 -10.53
N ASN A 361 5.01 -17.43 -9.68
CA ASN A 361 5.15 -17.24 -8.24
C ASN A 361 4.33 -18.23 -7.41
N HIS A 362 3.49 -19.08 -8.03
CA HIS A 362 2.66 -20.06 -7.32
C HIS A 362 3.49 -21.00 -6.43
N TRP A 363 4.69 -21.37 -6.88
CA TRP A 363 5.63 -22.22 -6.12
C TRP A 363 6.02 -21.65 -4.75
N MET A 364 5.84 -20.34 -4.52
CA MET A 364 6.16 -19.66 -3.27
C MET A 364 5.11 -19.95 -2.18
N TRP A 365 3.87 -20.31 -2.55
CA TRP A 365 2.79 -20.49 -1.57
C TRP A 365 2.95 -21.74 -0.73
N GLN A 366 3.40 -22.86 -1.32
CA GLN A 366 3.61 -24.10 -0.58
C GLN A 366 4.60 -23.93 0.60
N PRO A 367 5.86 -23.48 0.40
CA PRO A 367 6.80 -23.31 1.52
C PRO A 367 6.31 -22.25 2.52
N LEU A 368 5.59 -21.22 2.07
CA LEU A 368 5.00 -20.22 2.95
C LEU A 368 3.95 -20.87 3.87
N HIS A 369 3.03 -21.68 3.34
CA HIS A 369 2.03 -22.41 4.12
C HIS A 369 2.65 -23.44 5.08
N GLU A 370 3.76 -24.06 4.70
CA GLU A 370 4.55 -24.94 5.58
C GLU A 370 5.11 -24.16 6.78
N VAL A 371 5.69 -22.98 6.56
CA VAL A 371 6.18 -22.07 7.62
C VAL A 371 5.04 -21.62 8.54
N GLU A 372 3.88 -21.26 7.98
CA GLU A 372 2.69 -20.91 8.77
C GLU A 372 2.29 -22.05 9.73
N ALA A 373 2.22 -23.27 9.20
CA ALA A 373 1.82 -24.44 9.98
C ALA A 373 2.83 -24.76 11.09
N ARG A 374 4.13 -24.65 10.80
CA ARG A 374 5.18 -24.87 11.79
C ARG A 374 5.17 -23.80 12.87
N MET A 375 5.00 -22.52 12.52
CA MET A 375 4.91 -21.45 13.52
C MET A 375 3.72 -21.63 14.46
N ALA A 376 2.55 -22.00 13.94
CA ALA A 376 1.39 -22.29 14.78
C ALA A 376 1.64 -23.47 15.72
N ALA A 377 2.29 -24.54 15.23
CA ALA A 377 2.66 -25.69 16.06
C ALA A 377 3.67 -25.33 17.16
N LEU A 378 4.66 -24.49 16.86
CA LEU A 378 5.63 -24.00 17.83
C LEU A 378 4.97 -23.15 18.91
N ALA A 379 4.06 -22.25 18.52
CA ALA A 379 3.30 -21.42 19.46
C ALA A 379 2.43 -22.28 20.41
N ALA A 380 1.84 -23.37 19.91
CA ALA A 380 1.07 -24.30 20.73
C ALA A 380 1.95 -25.17 21.65
N ARG A 381 3.12 -25.61 21.17
CA ARG A 381 4.05 -26.48 21.89
C ARG A 381 4.79 -25.75 23.01
N PHE A 382 5.32 -24.56 22.74
CA PHE A 382 6.16 -23.81 23.67
C PHE A 382 5.34 -22.80 24.48
N GLN A 383 4.55 -23.29 25.44
CA GLN A 383 3.77 -22.39 26.31
C GLN A 383 4.64 -21.65 27.34
N THR A 384 5.70 -22.30 27.82
CA THR A 384 6.64 -21.78 28.82
C THR A 384 8.09 -21.96 28.34
N PRO A 385 8.50 -21.23 27.28
CA PRO A 385 9.87 -21.33 26.77
C PRO A 385 10.87 -20.78 27.78
N THR A 386 12.07 -21.34 27.77
CA THR A 386 13.28 -20.73 28.37
C THR A 386 13.63 -19.43 27.65
N GLU A 387 14.52 -18.60 28.22
CA GLU A 387 14.94 -17.34 27.60
C GLU A 387 15.59 -17.54 26.22
N ASP A 388 16.39 -18.60 26.09
CA ASP A 388 17.06 -18.97 24.84
C ASP A 388 16.04 -19.42 23.77
N GLU A 389 15.09 -20.28 24.15
CA GLU A 389 14.00 -20.69 23.27
C GLU A 389 13.13 -19.51 22.85
N LEU A 390 12.80 -18.61 23.78
CA LEU A 390 12.01 -17.41 23.49
C LEU A 390 12.71 -16.51 22.46
N THR A 391 14.03 -16.35 22.58
CA THR A 391 14.85 -15.56 21.64
C THR A 391 14.76 -16.14 20.24
N ILE A 392 14.94 -17.46 20.11
CA ILE A 392 14.89 -18.15 18.83
C ILE A 392 13.46 -18.14 18.25
N LEU A 393 12.43 -18.38 19.06
CA LEU A 393 11.03 -18.40 18.64
C LEU A 393 10.58 -17.03 18.11
N ASN A 394 10.98 -15.94 18.79
CA ASN A 394 10.67 -14.59 18.34
C ASN A 394 11.44 -14.23 17.06
N GLN A 395 12.69 -14.66 16.89
CA GLN A 395 13.41 -14.46 15.63
C GLN A 395 12.81 -15.29 14.49
N ALA A 396 12.41 -16.55 14.74
CA ALA A 396 11.72 -17.38 13.76
C ALA A 396 10.39 -16.75 13.33
N ALA A 397 9.64 -16.14 14.27
CA ALA A 397 8.44 -15.38 13.97
C ALA A 397 8.73 -14.17 13.03
N ARG A 398 9.85 -13.46 13.21
CA ARG A 398 10.25 -12.38 12.30
C ARG A 398 10.55 -12.89 10.90
N GLU A 399 11.34 -13.96 10.77
CA GLU A 399 11.64 -14.56 9.47
C GLU A 399 10.35 -15.02 8.76
N ALA A 400 9.42 -15.62 9.51
CA ALA A 400 8.11 -16.03 8.97
C ALA A 400 7.30 -14.83 8.46
N LEU A 401 7.20 -13.73 9.22
CA LEU A 401 6.52 -12.53 8.75
C LEU A 401 7.22 -11.92 7.53
N LEU A 402 8.56 -11.84 7.53
CA LEU A 402 9.33 -11.26 6.41
C LEU A 402 9.17 -12.08 5.12
N MET A 403 9.14 -13.40 5.23
CA MET A 403 8.86 -14.30 4.11
C MET A 403 7.47 -14.09 3.50
N GLN A 404 6.50 -13.61 4.29
CA GLN A 404 5.10 -13.44 3.86
C GLN A 404 4.80 -12.13 3.13
N SER A 405 5.75 -11.20 3.00
CA SER A 405 5.54 -9.92 2.30
C SER A 405 5.03 -10.13 0.85
N SER A 406 3.99 -9.38 0.46
CA SER A 406 3.42 -9.42 -0.90
C SER A 406 4.39 -8.90 -1.97
N ASP A 407 5.41 -8.14 -1.56
CA ASP A 407 6.39 -7.54 -2.45
C ASP A 407 7.18 -8.61 -3.22
N TRP A 408 7.38 -9.79 -2.63
CA TRP A 408 8.14 -10.85 -3.28
C TRP A 408 7.42 -11.36 -4.53
N GLN A 409 6.14 -11.73 -4.41
CA GLN A 409 5.34 -12.18 -5.55
C GLN A 409 5.11 -11.04 -6.55
N PHE A 410 4.92 -9.80 -6.07
CA PHE A 410 4.78 -8.62 -6.91
C PHE A 410 6.01 -8.36 -7.78
N GLN A 411 7.21 -8.38 -7.21
CA GLN A 411 8.46 -8.17 -7.94
C GLN A 411 8.79 -9.31 -8.90
N VAL A 412 8.38 -10.54 -8.59
CA VAL A 412 8.48 -11.67 -9.52
C VAL A 412 7.61 -11.44 -10.74
N THR A 413 6.33 -11.09 -10.55
CA THR A 413 5.36 -10.87 -11.62
C THR A 413 5.70 -9.66 -12.49
N THR A 414 6.07 -8.54 -11.86
CA THR A 414 6.39 -7.29 -12.59
C THR A 414 7.77 -7.33 -13.23
N GLY A 415 8.65 -8.23 -12.79
CA GLY A 415 10.01 -8.37 -13.31
C GLY A 415 10.96 -7.23 -12.93
N GLN A 416 10.57 -6.33 -12.01
CA GLN A 416 11.38 -5.17 -11.62
C GLN A 416 12.69 -5.59 -10.93
N ALA A 417 12.60 -6.58 -10.04
CA ALA A 417 13.73 -7.09 -9.26
C ALA A 417 13.53 -8.58 -8.92
N ARG A 418 13.13 -9.37 -9.92
CA ARG A 418 12.75 -10.78 -9.78
C ARG A 418 13.79 -11.63 -9.05
N GLU A 419 15.06 -11.56 -9.46
CA GLU A 419 16.13 -12.37 -8.84
C GLU A 419 16.33 -12.02 -7.37
N TYR A 420 16.27 -10.73 -7.05
CA TYR A 420 16.35 -10.24 -5.67
C TYR A 420 15.18 -10.75 -4.82
N ALA A 421 13.95 -10.68 -5.33
CA ALA A 421 12.77 -11.17 -4.64
C ALA A 421 12.84 -12.67 -4.34
N ILE A 422 13.23 -13.49 -5.32
CA ILE A 422 13.41 -14.94 -5.16
C ILE A 422 14.50 -15.23 -4.12
N GLN A 423 15.62 -14.52 -4.19
CA GLN A 423 16.72 -14.70 -3.23
C GLN A 423 16.28 -14.34 -1.80
N ARG A 424 15.59 -13.21 -1.62
CA ARG A 424 15.11 -12.77 -0.30
C ARG A 424 14.09 -13.73 0.30
N PHE A 425 13.14 -14.19 -0.49
CA PHE A 425 12.16 -15.19 -0.07
C PHE A 425 12.83 -16.47 0.43
N ASN A 426 13.72 -17.05 -0.38
CA ASN A 426 14.43 -18.28 -0.01
C ASN A 426 15.36 -18.05 1.21
N GLN A 427 15.99 -16.89 1.32
CA GLN A 427 16.85 -16.56 2.47
C GLN A 427 16.05 -16.55 3.78
N HIS A 428 14.86 -15.95 3.81
CA HIS A 428 14.00 -15.97 5.00
C HIS A 428 13.54 -17.39 5.33
N PHE A 429 13.21 -18.19 4.31
CA PHE A 429 12.87 -19.61 4.49
C PHE A 429 14.03 -20.42 5.09
N GLU A 430 15.24 -20.31 4.53
CA GLU A 430 16.43 -21.03 5.02
C GLU A 430 16.80 -20.63 6.46
N ARG A 431 16.70 -19.34 6.79
CA ARG A 431 16.92 -18.84 8.15
C ARG A 431 15.90 -19.40 9.13
N PHE A 432 14.63 -19.39 8.74
CA PHE A 432 13.54 -19.98 9.51
C PHE A 432 13.81 -21.47 9.79
N GLU A 433 14.11 -22.24 8.75
CA GLU A 433 14.40 -23.68 8.84
C GLU A 433 15.56 -23.96 9.79
N LYS A 434 16.64 -23.17 9.72
CA LYS A 434 17.79 -23.32 10.61
C LYS A 434 17.44 -23.03 12.07
N LEU A 435 16.68 -21.96 12.34
CA LEU A 435 16.26 -21.60 13.71
C LEU A 435 15.35 -22.68 14.32
N VAL A 436 14.35 -23.13 13.56
CA VAL A 436 13.40 -24.15 14.04
C VAL A 436 14.05 -25.52 14.14
N GLY A 437 14.95 -25.88 13.22
CA GLY A 437 15.72 -27.12 13.29
C GLY A 437 16.50 -27.25 14.60
N GLY A 438 17.13 -26.16 15.07
CA GLY A 438 17.81 -26.14 16.37
C GLY A 438 16.88 -26.36 17.57
N LEU A 439 15.65 -25.82 17.52
CA LEU A 439 14.62 -26.07 18.55
C LEU A 439 14.12 -27.53 18.56
N GLU A 440 14.14 -28.20 17.41
CA GLU A 440 13.70 -29.59 17.28
C GLU A 440 14.77 -30.60 17.70
N THR A 441 16.05 -30.33 17.42
CA THR A 441 17.19 -31.18 17.82
C THR A 441 17.67 -30.91 19.24
N GLY A 442 17.31 -29.76 19.83
CA GLY A 442 17.81 -29.30 21.13
C GLY A 442 19.17 -28.60 21.07
N GLU A 443 19.70 -28.37 19.87
CA GLU A 443 20.94 -27.61 19.62
C GLU A 443 20.60 -26.13 19.41
N LEU A 444 20.30 -25.42 20.52
CA LEU A 444 19.91 -24.02 20.48
C LEU A 444 21.08 -23.12 20.08
N ASP A 445 20.94 -22.37 18.98
CA ASP A 445 21.91 -21.39 18.48
C ASP A 445 21.39 -19.96 18.68
N THR A 446 21.44 -19.48 19.93
CA THR A 446 21.01 -18.11 20.26
C THR A 446 21.94 -17.05 19.70
N ALA A 447 23.21 -17.37 19.46
CA ALA A 447 24.15 -16.46 18.82
C ALA A 447 23.71 -16.14 17.38
N TYR A 448 23.30 -17.16 16.63
CA TYR A 448 22.74 -16.97 15.28
C TYR A 448 21.42 -16.19 15.30
N ALA A 449 20.52 -16.46 16.25
CA ALA A 449 19.28 -15.69 16.39
C ALA A 449 19.55 -14.19 16.64
N ASN A 450 20.53 -13.87 17.49
CA ASN A 450 20.93 -12.49 17.76
C ASN A 450 21.63 -11.83 16.55
N GLU A 451 22.44 -12.57 15.80
CA GLU A 451 23.03 -12.08 14.55
C GLU A 451 21.95 -11.70 13.52
N LEU A 452 20.94 -12.55 13.37
CA LEU A 452 19.79 -12.27 12.51
C LEU A 452 18.97 -11.09 13.03
N PHE A 453 18.80 -10.97 14.35
CA PHE A 453 18.10 -9.82 14.92
C PHE A 453 18.78 -8.48 14.60
N GLU A 454 20.10 -8.41 14.61
CA GLU A 454 20.83 -7.18 14.22
C GLU A 454 20.68 -6.87 12.72
N GLN A 455 20.54 -7.88 11.86
CA GLN A 455 20.31 -7.70 10.42
C GLN A 455 18.86 -7.33 10.11
N ASP A 456 17.92 -8.02 10.74
CA ASP A 456 16.47 -7.93 10.54
C ASP A 456 15.79 -7.38 11.80
N HIS A 457 16.27 -6.23 12.27
CA HIS A 457 15.83 -5.56 13.51
C HIS A 457 14.45 -4.89 13.35
N LEU A 458 13.45 -5.68 12.95
CA LEU A 458 12.05 -5.30 12.85
C LEU A 458 11.27 -5.96 13.98
N PHE A 459 10.22 -5.28 14.45
CA PHE A 459 9.33 -5.80 15.50
C PHE A 459 10.09 -6.29 16.76
N PRO A 460 10.80 -5.39 17.48
CA PRO A 460 11.56 -5.77 18.67
C PRO A 460 10.66 -6.39 19.76
N ASP A 461 9.37 -6.08 19.73
CA ASP A 461 8.31 -6.49 20.65
C ASP A 461 7.39 -7.59 20.08
N ILE A 462 7.80 -8.30 19.03
CA ILE A 462 7.04 -9.45 18.51
C ILE A 462 6.89 -10.54 19.58
N ASP A 463 5.71 -11.17 19.64
CA ASP A 463 5.47 -12.37 20.45
C ASP A 463 5.06 -13.52 19.54
N PHE A 464 5.90 -14.57 19.47
CA PHE A 464 5.61 -15.78 18.70
C PHE A 464 4.26 -16.42 19.09
N ARG A 465 3.76 -16.20 20.31
CA ARG A 465 2.47 -16.71 20.77
C ARG A 465 1.29 -16.15 19.99
N TRP A 466 1.45 -15.06 19.24
CA TRP A 466 0.39 -14.55 18.37
C TRP A 466 0.08 -15.48 17.19
N PHE A 467 0.95 -16.44 16.90
CA PHE A 467 0.71 -17.51 15.93
C PHE A 467 -0.09 -18.69 16.52
N ALA A 468 -0.51 -18.64 17.79
CA ALA A 468 -1.38 -19.67 18.34
C ALA A 468 -2.80 -19.62 17.72
N ASP A 469 -3.38 -20.80 17.47
CA ASP A 469 -4.72 -20.97 16.89
C ASP A 469 -5.86 -20.62 17.86
#